data_AF-A0A2T6LTS3-F1
#
_entry.id   AF-A0A2T6LTS3-F1
#
_cell.length_a   1.000
_cell.length_b   1.000
_cell.length_c   1.000
_cell.angle_alpha   90.00
_cell.angle_beta   90.00
_cell.angle_gamma   90.00
#
_symmetry.space_group_name_H-M   'P 1'
#
loop_
_entity.id
_entity.type
_entity.pdbx_description
1 polymer ?
#
loop_
_entity_poly.entity_id
_entity_poly.type
_entity_poly.pdbx_seq_one_letter_code
_entity_poly.pdbx_strand_id
1 'polypeptide(L)'
;MPIAQPKPVFDDVTPWPEPSTPAIGGLGHNKPPVEDEARAAFREALLANRPDFEQKVEDIIAGADRANVVDDDSYARGGSYIKLVRAALDHVDVAHKTAKAPYLTGGRVVDAEKNDLAAKLMTARNKVQGQLNEYAAKKAAEQEAERQRIAAEQRAAAEAAMRAERERLAAEAAAARAAREATSAAEREAAEQAAEVARQAAESAMAAAALAPAPVTKAEPIRSDDGATVSTKTVWSSAVEDYAKAFKAVKTDPKVKEAIEAAVARQVRAGSREIPGCRIWPTQQAVAR
;
A
#
# COMPACT_ATOMS: atom_id res chain seq x y z
N MET A 1 -8.97 38.84 24.30
CA MET A 1 -9.61 37.51 24.11
C MET A 1 -8.52 36.46 24.30
N PRO A 2 -8.64 35.51 25.24
CA PRO A 2 -7.63 34.48 25.40
C PRO A 2 -7.67 33.54 24.18
N ILE A 3 -6.52 33.40 23.53
CA ILE A 3 -6.35 32.46 22.41
C ILE A 3 -6.41 31.06 23.03
N ALA A 4 -7.51 30.36 22.78
CA ALA A 4 -7.66 28.97 23.17
C ALA A 4 -6.52 28.16 22.55
N GLN A 5 -5.75 27.46 23.39
CA GLN A 5 -4.69 26.58 22.90
C GLN A 5 -5.27 25.48 22.01
N PRO A 6 -4.57 25.07 20.94
CA PRO A 6 -5.02 23.96 20.11
C PRO A 6 -5.03 22.68 20.97
N LYS A 7 -6.14 21.92 20.89
CA LYS A 7 -6.25 20.61 21.53
C LYS A 7 -5.10 19.70 21.06
N PRO A 8 -4.47 18.92 21.95
CA PRO A 8 -3.42 17.98 21.56
C PRO A 8 -3.97 16.93 20.60
N VAL A 9 -3.12 16.46 19.68
CA VAL A 9 -3.47 15.52 18.60
C VAL A 9 -3.68 14.09 19.12
N PHE A 10 -3.29 13.81 20.38
CA PHE A 10 -3.45 12.53 21.06
C PHE A 10 -3.84 12.80 22.52
N ASP A 11 -5.04 12.40 22.92
CA ASP A 11 -5.60 12.69 24.26
C ASP A 11 -4.99 11.81 25.38
N ASP A 12 -4.34 10.69 25.02
CA ASP A 12 -3.82 9.67 25.96
C ASP A 12 -2.29 9.73 26.16
N VAL A 13 -1.60 10.77 25.69
CA VAL A 13 -0.13 10.90 25.76
C VAL A 13 0.24 12.13 26.57
N THR A 14 1.20 12.00 27.51
CA THR A 14 1.78 13.11 28.28
C THR A 14 2.09 14.28 27.33
N PRO A 15 1.63 15.51 27.63
CA PRO A 15 1.81 16.66 26.74
C PRO A 15 3.29 16.82 26.40
N TRP A 16 3.56 17.06 25.12
CA TRP A 16 4.90 17.29 24.61
C TRP A 16 5.54 18.44 25.42
N PRO A 17 6.83 18.35 25.79
CA PRO A 17 7.48 19.41 26.56
C PRO A 17 7.31 20.74 25.82
N GLU A 18 6.88 21.78 26.56
CA GLU A 18 6.69 23.12 26.01
C GLU A 18 7.98 23.58 25.30
N PRO A 19 7.87 24.32 24.19
CA PRO A 19 9.05 24.86 23.50
C PRO A 19 9.86 25.66 24.52
N SER A 20 11.09 25.22 24.79
CA SER A 20 11.94 25.87 25.77
C SER A 20 12.05 27.35 25.44
N THR A 21 11.73 28.21 26.40
CA THR A 21 11.96 29.65 26.34
C THR A 21 13.33 29.89 25.71
N PRO A 22 13.45 30.67 24.63
CA PRO A 22 14.74 30.84 23.97
C PRO A 22 15.73 31.36 25.01
N ALA A 23 16.78 30.58 25.24
CA ALA A 23 17.85 30.97 26.15
C ALA A 23 18.32 32.36 25.73
N ILE A 24 18.39 33.29 26.70
CA ILE A 24 18.94 34.62 26.46
C ILE A 24 20.37 34.40 25.97
N GLY A 25 20.58 34.59 24.67
CA GLY A 25 21.87 34.33 24.04
C GLY A 25 22.92 35.19 24.71
N GLY A 26 23.99 34.57 25.21
CA GLY A 26 25.16 35.30 25.68
C GLY A 26 25.77 36.20 24.60
N LEU A 27 26.69 37.08 25.00
CA LEU A 27 27.49 37.86 24.05
C LEU A 27 28.15 36.92 23.02
N GLY A 28 27.80 37.08 21.73
CA GLY A 28 28.33 36.27 20.62
C GLY A 28 27.32 35.33 19.94
N HIS A 29 26.06 35.26 20.41
CA HIS A 29 25.02 34.40 19.84
C HIS A 29 24.15 35.06 18.75
N ASN A 30 24.46 36.29 18.33
CA ASN A 30 23.76 36.94 17.22
C ASN A 30 24.31 36.48 15.87
N LYS A 31 24.06 35.21 15.53
CA LYS A 31 24.29 34.70 14.18
C LYS A 31 23.15 35.16 13.26
N PRO A 32 23.43 35.51 11.98
CA PRO A 32 22.36 35.78 11.03
C PRO A 32 21.43 34.57 10.90
N PRO A 33 20.18 34.76 10.47
CA PRO A 33 19.33 33.67 10.04
C PRO A 33 20.05 32.77 9.03
N VAL A 34 19.80 31.46 9.08
CA VAL A 34 20.48 30.45 8.25
C VAL A 34 20.32 30.75 6.76
N GLU A 35 19.19 31.33 6.37
CA GLU A 35 18.89 31.77 5.02
C GLU A 35 19.83 32.90 4.56
N ASP A 36 20.14 33.84 5.44
CA ASP A 36 21.02 34.97 5.15
C ASP A 36 22.48 34.54 5.15
N GLU A 37 22.88 33.63 6.06
CA GLU A 37 24.19 32.98 6.02
C GLU A 37 24.41 32.22 4.70
N ALA A 38 23.42 31.45 4.25
CA ALA A 38 23.52 30.68 3.02
C ALA A 38 23.62 31.58 1.77
N ARG A 39 22.88 32.69 1.74
CA ARG A 39 22.98 33.70 0.67
C ARG A 39 24.34 34.36 0.64
N ALA A 40 24.87 34.76 1.80
CA ALA A 40 26.19 35.36 1.92
C ALA A 40 27.29 34.38 1.46
N ALA A 41 27.25 33.13 1.94
CA ALA A 41 28.21 32.09 1.57
C ALA A 41 28.17 31.78 0.05
N PHE A 42 26.99 31.79 -0.57
CA PHE A 42 26.89 31.63 -2.03
C PHE A 42 27.50 32.80 -2.79
N ARG A 43 27.20 34.05 -2.40
CA ARG A 43 27.77 35.24 -3.05
C ARG A 43 29.30 35.29 -2.88
N GLU A 44 29.79 34.97 -1.69
CA GLU A 44 31.22 34.86 -1.43
C GLU A 44 31.88 33.80 -2.33
N ALA A 45 31.31 32.59 -2.40
CA ALA A 45 31.83 31.52 -3.26
C ALA A 45 31.76 31.87 -4.76
N LEU A 46 30.73 32.62 -5.18
CA LEU A 46 30.55 33.05 -6.56
C LEU A 46 31.63 34.04 -7.00
N LEU A 47 31.99 34.97 -6.10
CA LEU A 47 32.92 36.07 -6.37
C LEU A 47 34.38 35.76 -6.00
N ALA A 48 34.64 34.73 -5.20
CA ALA A 48 35.97 34.38 -4.68
C ALA A 48 37.07 34.32 -5.75
N ASN A 49 36.77 33.72 -6.91
CA ASN A 49 37.73 33.58 -8.02
C ASN A 49 37.46 34.53 -9.19
N ARG A 50 36.31 35.22 -9.18
CA ARG A 50 35.82 36.08 -10.27
C ARG A 50 35.04 37.26 -9.69
N PRO A 51 35.73 38.29 -9.17
CA PRO A 51 35.08 39.42 -8.51
C PRO A 51 34.17 40.23 -9.45
N ASP A 52 34.42 40.14 -10.76
CA ASP A 52 33.68 40.79 -11.84
C ASP A 52 32.61 39.88 -12.48
N PHE A 53 32.27 38.75 -11.85
CA PHE A 53 31.35 37.76 -12.43
C PHE A 53 29.92 38.29 -12.61
N GLU A 54 29.40 39.06 -11.65
CA GLU A 54 28.04 39.61 -11.73
C GLU A 54 27.90 40.53 -12.95
N GLN A 55 28.87 41.42 -13.17
CA GLN A 55 28.91 42.29 -14.36
C GLN A 55 28.96 41.47 -15.67
N LYS A 56 29.77 40.41 -15.71
CA LYS A 56 29.84 39.51 -16.88
C LYS A 56 28.52 38.80 -17.16
N VAL A 57 27.76 38.43 -16.14
CA VAL A 57 26.43 37.83 -16.31
C VAL A 57 25.45 38.85 -16.90
N GLU A 58 25.47 40.09 -16.42
CA GLU A 58 24.66 41.18 -17.00
C GLU A 58 25.01 41.42 -18.48
N ASP A 59 26.30 41.46 -18.81
CA ASP A 59 26.78 41.65 -20.19
C ASP A 59 26.32 40.51 -21.12
N ILE A 60 26.37 39.27 -20.61
CA ILE A 60 25.83 38.09 -21.30
C ILE A 60 24.33 38.29 -21.52
N ILE A 61 23.54 38.52 -20.47
CA ILE A 61 22.08 38.69 -20.58
C ILE A 61 21.72 39.77 -21.59
N ALA A 62 22.34 40.95 -21.50
CA ALA A 62 22.12 42.05 -22.45
C ALA A 62 22.53 41.68 -23.89
N GLY A 63 23.51 40.80 -24.05
CA GLY A 63 23.92 40.24 -25.34
C GLY A 63 22.88 39.30 -25.96
N ALA A 64 22.07 38.60 -25.16
CA ALA A 64 21.03 37.69 -25.64
C ALA A 64 19.96 38.43 -26.46
N ASP A 65 19.50 39.58 -25.98
CA ASP A 65 18.46 40.38 -26.64
C ASP A 65 18.93 40.93 -28.00
N ARG A 66 20.25 41.06 -28.19
CA ARG A 66 20.86 41.52 -29.44
C ARG A 66 21.21 40.38 -30.39
N ALA A 67 21.12 39.13 -29.95
CA ALA A 67 21.52 37.99 -30.76
C ALA A 67 20.47 37.70 -31.84
N ASN A 68 20.90 37.71 -33.11
CA ASN A 68 20.08 37.34 -34.25
C ASN A 68 20.84 36.37 -35.15
N VAL A 69 20.24 35.22 -35.46
CA VAL A 69 20.85 34.15 -36.24
C VAL A 69 20.11 34.03 -37.57
N VAL A 70 20.76 34.47 -38.64
CA VAL A 70 20.17 34.58 -39.99
C VAL A 70 21.00 33.90 -41.08
N ASP A 71 22.24 33.54 -40.77
CA ASP A 71 23.20 32.94 -41.69
C ASP A 71 24.17 32.01 -40.94
N ASP A 72 25.05 31.31 -41.69
CA ASP A 72 25.98 30.34 -41.13
C ASP A 72 27.00 30.98 -40.16
N ASP A 73 27.39 32.25 -40.40
CA ASP A 73 28.33 32.97 -39.55
C ASP A 73 27.69 33.36 -38.20
N SER A 74 26.48 33.93 -38.24
CA SER A 74 25.69 34.22 -37.04
C SER A 74 25.27 32.94 -36.31
N TYR A 75 25.09 31.82 -37.02
CA TYR A 75 24.88 30.50 -36.42
C TYR A 75 26.12 30.03 -35.63
N ALA A 76 27.32 30.18 -36.19
CA ALA A 76 28.57 29.86 -35.51
C ALA A 76 28.84 30.77 -34.29
N ARG A 77 28.55 32.08 -34.41
CA ARG A 77 28.62 33.04 -33.30
C ARG A 77 27.60 32.72 -32.21
N GLY A 78 26.37 32.35 -32.59
CA GLY A 78 25.34 31.87 -31.67
C GLY A 78 25.80 30.62 -30.89
N GLY A 79 26.46 29.68 -31.56
CA GLY A 79 27.07 28.52 -30.91
C GLY A 79 28.16 28.89 -29.89
N SER A 80 29.00 29.87 -30.22
CA SER A 80 30.04 30.39 -29.30
C SER A 80 29.45 31.13 -28.11
N TYR A 81 28.37 31.89 -28.33
CA TYR A 81 27.64 32.57 -27.27
C TYR A 81 26.96 31.58 -26.32
N ILE A 82 26.35 30.51 -26.83
CA ILE A 82 25.78 29.43 -25.98
C ILE A 82 26.86 28.77 -25.12
N LYS A 83 28.08 28.57 -25.63
CA LYS A 83 29.20 28.06 -24.82
C LYS A 83 29.55 29.01 -23.67
N LEU A 84 29.55 30.31 -23.91
CA LEU A 84 29.80 31.32 -22.88
C LEU A 84 28.73 31.26 -21.78
N VAL A 85 27.44 31.19 -22.16
CA VAL A 85 26.32 31.05 -21.21
C VAL A 85 26.50 29.78 -20.37
N ARG A 86 26.84 28.65 -20.99
CA ARG A 86 27.09 27.40 -20.26
C ARG A 86 28.24 27.50 -19.28
N ALA A 87 29.36 28.11 -19.67
CA ALA A 87 30.48 28.31 -18.75
C ALA A 87 30.12 29.20 -17.55
N ALA A 88 29.22 30.17 -17.73
CA ALA A 88 28.69 30.97 -16.62
C ALA A 88 27.76 30.14 -15.71
N LEU A 89 26.87 29.31 -16.30
CA LEU A 89 26.02 28.38 -15.56
C LEU A 89 26.84 27.36 -14.76
N ASP A 90 27.89 26.78 -15.36
CA ASP A 90 28.77 25.83 -14.69
C ASP A 90 29.49 26.46 -13.48
N HIS A 91 29.90 27.73 -13.59
CA HIS A 91 30.49 28.47 -12.47
C HIS A 91 29.49 28.70 -11.33
N VAL A 92 28.25 29.09 -11.66
CA VAL A 92 27.15 29.21 -10.69
C VAL A 92 26.88 27.87 -10.01
N ASP A 93 26.85 26.77 -10.77
CA ASP A 93 26.63 25.43 -10.24
C ASP A 93 27.74 24.99 -9.28
N VAL A 94 29.00 25.30 -9.60
CA VAL A 94 30.14 25.02 -8.70
C VAL A 94 30.03 25.84 -7.41
N ALA A 95 29.76 27.14 -7.51
CA ALA A 95 29.58 28.00 -6.34
C ALA A 95 28.39 27.54 -5.47
N HIS A 96 27.28 27.17 -6.10
CA HIS A 96 26.11 26.62 -5.42
C HIS A 96 26.43 25.30 -4.72
N LYS A 97 27.13 24.35 -5.37
CA LYS A 97 27.54 23.09 -4.75
C LYS A 97 28.43 23.33 -3.52
N THR A 98 29.38 24.25 -3.61
CA THR A 98 30.27 24.61 -2.50
C THR A 98 29.52 25.21 -1.33
N ALA A 99 28.69 26.22 -1.56
CA ALA A 99 27.91 26.89 -0.51
C ALA A 99 26.86 25.96 0.13
N LYS A 100 26.26 25.06 -0.67
CA LYS A 100 25.23 24.11 -0.20
C LYS A 100 25.80 22.88 0.52
N ALA A 101 27.07 22.54 0.29
CA ALA A 101 27.73 21.38 0.88
C ALA A 101 27.59 21.26 2.42
N PRO A 102 27.87 22.31 3.23
CA PRO A 102 27.75 22.19 4.68
C PRO A 102 26.32 21.91 5.15
N TYR A 103 25.32 22.54 4.54
CA TYR A 103 23.91 22.31 4.87
C TYR A 103 23.43 20.91 4.48
N LEU A 104 23.89 20.39 3.34
CA LEU A 104 23.60 19.01 2.95
C LEU A 104 24.28 18.00 3.87
N THR A 105 25.52 18.25 4.28
CA THR A 105 26.24 17.37 5.22
C THR A 105 25.55 17.39 6.59
N GLY A 106 25.19 18.56 7.11
CA GLY A 106 24.41 18.68 8.35
C GLY A 106 23.06 17.97 8.25
N GLY A 107 22.32 18.19 7.16
CA GLY A 107 21.06 17.51 6.89
C GLY A 107 21.21 15.99 6.83
N ARG A 108 22.25 15.47 6.16
CA ARG A 108 22.54 14.02 6.10
C ARG A 108 22.82 13.42 7.48
N VAL A 109 23.50 14.14 8.37
CA VAL A 109 23.75 13.67 9.74
C VAL A 109 22.44 13.58 10.52
N VAL A 110 21.61 14.62 10.46
CA VAL A 110 20.28 14.61 11.10
C VAL A 110 19.41 13.48 10.53
N ASP A 111 19.42 13.30 9.21
CA ASP A 111 18.69 12.21 8.56
C ASP A 111 19.22 10.83 8.97
N ALA A 112 20.53 10.66 9.12
CA ALA A 112 21.12 9.41 9.59
C ALA A 112 20.65 9.06 11.00
N GLU A 113 20.75 10.00 11.94
CA GLU A 113 20.29 9.83 13.32
C GLU A 113 18.77 9.52 13.38
N LYS A 114 17.98 10.27 12.60
CA LYS A 114 16.54 10.02 12.46
C LYS A 114 16.27 8.62 11.93
N ASN A 115 16.96 8.21 10.86
CA ASN A 115 16.78 6.90 10.25
C ASN A 115 17.20 5.76 11.18
N ASP A 116 18.26 5.94 11.96
CA ASP A 116 18.72 4.97 12.96
C ASP A 116 17.68 4.82 14.09
N LEU A 117 17.13 5.92 14.58
CA LEU A 117 16.05 5.89 15.57
C LEU A 117 14.78 5.26 14.99
N ALA A 118 14.39 5.65 13.78
CA ALA A 118 13.25 5.09 13.08
C ALA A 118 13.42 3.59 12.83
N ALA A 119 14.62 3.12 12.47
CA ALA A 119 14.91 1.70 12.26
C ALA A 119 14.74 0.89 13.55
N LYS A 120 15.22 1.41 14.69
CA LYS A 120 15.01 0.79 16.01
C LYS A 120 13.53 0.69 16.36
N LEU A 121 12.78 1.78 16.17
CA LEU A 121 11.33 1.81 16.42
C LEU A 121 10.56 0.88 15.47
N MET A 122 10.90 0.85 14.19
CA MET A 122 10.31 -0.06 13.20
C MET A 122 10.60 -1.51 13.54
N THR A 123 11.81 -1.83 14.02
CA THR A 123 12.16 -3.18 14.49
C THR A 123 11.29 -3.60 15.67
N ALA A 124 11.14 -2.73 16.68
CA ALA A 124 10.28 -2.98 17.83
C ALA A 124 8.80 -3.15 17.41
N ARG A 125 8.30 -2.24 16.57
CA ARG A 125 6.94 -2.29 16.01
C ARG A 125 6.69 -3.56 15.21
N ASN A 126 7.63 -3.97 14.36
CA ASN A 126 7.48 -5.17 13.53
C ASN A 126 7.49 -6.44 14.36
N LYS A 127 8.26 -6.49 15.46
CA LYS A 127 8.23 -7.60 16.42
C LYS A 127 6.83 -7.76 17.02
N VAL A 128 6.24 -6.67 17.54
CA VAL A 128 4.87 -6.69 18.10
C VAL A 128 3.83 -6.99 17.02
N GLN A 129 3.95 -6.38 15.84
CA GLN A 129 3.05 -6.67 14.72
C GLN A 129 3.10 -8.15 14.29
N GLY A 130 4.28 -8.77 14.31
CA GLY A 130 4.44 -10.20 14.06
C GLY A 130 3.65 -11.05 15.07
N GLN A 131 3.73 -10.72 16.35
CA GLN A 131 2.96 -11.38 17.41
C GLN A 131 1.44 -11.19 17.23
N LEU A 132 1.01 -9.96 16.88
CA LEU A 132 -0.40 -9.69 16.57
C LEU A 132 -0.89 -10.51 15.38
N ASN A 133 -0.09 -10.61 14.31
CA ASN A 133 -0.43 -11.39 13.13
C ASN A 133 -0.49 -12.90 13.44
N GLU A 134 0.45 -13.43 14.24
CA GLU A 134 0.44 -14.84 14.67
C GLU A 134 -0.80 -15.15 15.51
N TYR A 135 -1.15 -14.26 16.45
CA TYR A 135 -2.37 -14.41 17.24
C TYR A 135 -3.63 -14.33 16.37
N ALA A 136 -3.70 -13.38 15.45
CA ALA A 136 -4.81 -13.26 14.49
C ALA A 136 -4.95 -14.53 13.62
N ALA A 137 -3.83 -15.11 13.18
CA ALA A 137 -3.83 -16.37 12.41
C ALA A 137 -4.32 -17.55 13.27
N LYS A 138 -3.86 -17.68 14.52
CA LYS A 138 -4.34 -18.70 15.46
C LYS A 138 -5.85 -18.57 15.70
N LYS A 139 -6.34 -17.36 15.95
CA LYS A 139 -7.76 -17.09 16.14
C LYS A 139 -8.59 -17.39 14.90
N ALA A 140 -8.09 -17.05 13.71
CA ALA A 140 -8.75 -17.40 12.45
C ALA A 140 -8.83 -18.91 12.24
N ALA A 141 -7.77 -19.65 12.58
CA ALA A 141 -7.75 -21.11 12.49
C ALA A 141 -8.70 -21.78 13.51
N GLU A 142 -8.77 -21.29 14.75
CA GLU A 142 -9.73 -21.73 15.76
C GLU A 142 -11.17 -21.52 15.28
N GLN A 143 -11.49 -20.33 14.75
CA GLN A 143 -12.82 -20.03 14.23
C GLN A 143 -13.18 -20.90 13.02
N GLU A 144 -12.21 -21.18 12.14
CA GLU A 144 -12.44 -22.06 10.99
C GLU A 144 -12.64 -23.52 11.43
N ALA A 145 -11.86 -24.01 12.39
CA ALA A 145 -12.05 -25.34 12.96
C ALA A 145 -13.42 -25.49 13.63
N GLU A 146 -13.86 -24.46 14.37
CA GLU A 146 -15.18 -24.45 15.00
C GLU A 146 -16.30 -24.40 13.93
N ARG A 147 -16.16 -23.55 12.90
CA ARG A 147 -17.07 -23.55 11.75
C ARG A 147 -17.14 -24.92 11.08
N GLN A 148 -16.01 -25.61 10.93
CA GLN A 148 -15.97 -26.93 10.32
C GLN A 148 -16.60 -28.00 11.21
N ARG A 149 -16.42 -27.94 12.54
CA ARG A 149 -17.10 -28.83 13.50
C ARG A 149 -18.61 -28.66 13.43
N ILE A 150 -19.09 -27.42 13.52
CA ILE A 150 -20.52 -27.11 13.44
C ILE A 150 -21.08 -27.52 12.07
N ALA A 151 -20.37 -27.26 10.98
CA ALA A 151 -20.79 -27.68 9.64
C ALA A 151 -20.82 -29.21 9.49
N ALA A 152 -19.88 -29.93 10.10
CA ALA A 152 -19.85 -31.40 10.08
C ALA A 152 -20.99 -32.00 10.92
N GLU A 153 -21.26 -31.43 12.10
CA GLU A 153 -22.39 -31.82 12.95
C GLU A 153 -23.73 -31.56 12.24
N GLN A 154 -23.89 -30.39 11.60
CA GLN A 154 -25.07 -30.08 10.79
C GLN A 154 -25.25 -31.06 9.62
N ARG A 155 -24.16 -31.42 8.92
CA ARG A 155 -24.21 -32.43 7.86
C ARG A 155 -24.60 -33.80 8.40
N ALA A 156 -24.02 -34.23 9.52
CA ALA A 156 -24.34 -35.51 10.14
C ALA A 156 -25.80 -35.57 10.60
N ALA A 157 -26.32 -34.50 11.23
CA ALA A 157 -27.71 -34.39 11.63
C ALA A 157 -28.66 -34.41 10.41
N ALA A 158 -28.33 -33.68 9.34
CA ALA A 158 -29.11 -33.70 8.11
C ALA A 158 -29.11 -35.07 7.42
N GLU A 159 -27.96 -35.77 7.40
CA GLU A 159 -27.88 -37.13 6.88
C GLU A 159 -28.68 -38.12 7.73
N ALA A 160 -28.63 -38.02 9.06
CA ALA A 160 -29.40 -38.86 9.97
C ALA A 160 -30.91 -38.65 9.78
N ALA A 161 -31.36 -37.40 9.65
CA ALA A 161 -32.74 -37.08 9.32
C ALA A 161 -33.18 -37.67 7.97
N MET A 162 -32.34 -37.56 6.93
CA MET A 162 -32.63 -38.17 5.64
C MET A 162 -32.69 -39.70 5.69
N ARG A 163 -31.86 -40.36 6.50
CA ARG A 163 -31.91 -41.82 6.69
C ARG A 163 -33.18 -42.24 7.42
N ALA A 164 -33.53 -41.54 8.51
CA ALA A 164 -34.77 -41.80 9.26
C ALA A 164 -36.02 -41.62 8.39
N GLU A 165 -36.05 -40.58 7.54
CA GLU A 165 -37.16 -40.36 6.59
C GLU A 165 -37.26 -41.49 5.55
N ARG A 166 -36.12 -41.94 5.01
CA ARG A 166 -36.08 -43.08 4.08
C ARG A 166 -36.55 -44.37 4.74
N GLU A 167 -36.16 -44.61 5.99
CA GLU A 167 -36.61 -45.76 6.77
C GLU A 167 -38.11 -45.70 7.05
N ARG A 168 -38.66 -44.52 7.38
CA ARG A 168 -40.11 -44.32 7.55
C ARG A 168 -40.87 -44.68 6.27
N LEU A 169 -40.44 -44.12 5.13
CA LEU A 169 -41.08 -44.40 3.84
C LEU A 169 -40.98 -45.88 3.45
N ALA A 170 -39.85 -46.53 3.72
CA ALA A 170 -39.67 -47.96 3.47
C ALA A 170 -40.56 -48.84 4.36
N ALA A 171 -40.69 -48.49 5.65
CA ALA A 171 -41.54 -49.18 6.61
C ALA A 171 -43.03 -49.00 6.29
N GLU A 172 -43.48 -47.77 5.97
CA GLU A 172 -44.85 -47.49 5.51
C GLU A 172 -45.17 -48.27 4.23
N ALA A 173 -44.26 -48.29 3.26
CA ALA A 173 -44.44 -49.06 2.02
C ALA A 173 -44.50 -50.57 2.28
N ALA A 174 -43.70 -51.10 3.22
CA ALA A 174 -43.72 -52.50 3.62
C ALA A 174 -45.02 -52.87 4.35
N ALA A 175 -45.48 -52.04 5.28
CA ALA A 175 -46.74 -52.22 5.98
C ALA A 175 -47.94 -52.15 5.02
N ALA A 176 -47.93 -51.23 4.06
CA ALA A 176 -48.96 -51.13 3.03
C ALA A 176 -49.02 -52.37 2.12
N ARG A 177 -47.86 -52.98 1.80
CA ARG A 177 -47.80 -54.27 1.07
C ARG A 177 -48.34 -55.40 1.94
N ALA A 178 -47.87 -55.52 3.19
CA ALA A 178 -48.31 -56.54 4.12
C ALA A 178 -49.83 -56.47 4.41
N ALA A 179 -50.39 -55.27 4.56
CA ALA A 179 -51.83 -55.08 4.77
C ALA A 179 -52.67 -55.49 3.54
N ARG A 180 -52.14 -55.34 2.32
CA ARG A 180 -52.78 -55.81 1.08
C ARG A 180 -52.72 -57.33 0.94
N GLU A 181 -51.65 -57.96 1.41
CA GLU A 181 -51.43 -59.40 1.35
C GLU A 181 -52.03 -60.17 2.54
N ALA A 182 -52.36 -59.47 3.64
CA ALA A 182 -52.88 -60.06 4.87
C ALA A 182 -54.24 -60.73 4.68
N THR A 183 -54.30 -62.02 5.05
CA THR A 183 -55.50 -62.86 4.94
C THR A 183 -56.26 -62.99 6.26
N SER A 184 -55.64 -62.60 7.38
CA SER A 184 -56.25 -62.60 8.71
C SER A 184 -56.22 -61.21 9.38
N ALA A 185 -57.11 -60.99 10.36
CA ALA A 185 -57.17 -59.75 11.13
C ALA A 185 -55.90 -59.53 11.97
N ALA A 186 -55.30 -60.59 12.51
CA ALA A 186 -54.08 -60.52 13.31
C ALA A 186 -52.84 -60.07 12.50
N GLU A 187 -52.76 -60.45 11.23
CA GLU A 187 -51.69 -60.00 10.32
C GLU A 187 -51.81 -58.50 9.97
N ARG A 188 -53.03 -57.97 9.89
CA ARG A 188 -53.27 -56.53 9.68
C ARG A 188 -52.87 -55.71 10.90
N GLU A 189 -53.23 -56.17 12.09
CA GLU A 189 -52.86 -55.51 13.35
C GLU A 189 -51.34 -55.50 13.57
N ALA A 190 -50.64 -56.59 13.25
CA ALA A 190 -49.19 -56.66 13.34
C ALA A 190 -48.49 -55.71 12.34
N ALA A 191 -49.03 -55.57 11.13
CA ALA A 191 -48.52 -54.63 10.13
C ALA A 191 -48.73 -53.16 10.54
N GLU A 192 -49.87 -52.83 11.15
CA GLU A 192 -50.16 -51.49 11.67
C GLU A 192 -49.27 -51.11 12.86
N GLN A 193 -49.04 -52.05 13.79
CA GLN A 193 -48.13 -51.82 14.94
C GLN A 193 -46.69 -51.60 14.48
N ALA A 194 -46.21 -52.35 13.48
CA ALA A 194 -44.87 -52.14 12.91
C ALA A 194 -44.73 -50.77 12.23
N ALA A 195 -45.78 -50.30 11.54
CA ALA A 195 -45.81 -48.98 10.93
C ALA A 195 -45.80 -47.86 11.97
N GLU A 196 -46.52 -48.03 13.08
CA GLU A 196 -46.58 -47.04 14.16
C GLU A 196 -45.25 -46.91 14.91
N VAL A 197 -44.58 -48.04 15.21
CA VAL A 197 -43.24 -48.03 15.81
C VAL A 197 -42.23 -47.34 14.89
N ALA A 198 -42.32 -47.56 13.57
CA ALA A 198 -41.46 -46.90 12.59
C ALA A 198 -41.75 -45.38 12.48
N ARG A 199 -43.01 -44.96 12.57
CA ARG A 199 -43.38 -43.53 12.64
C ARG A 199 -42.80 -42.86 13.87
N GLN A 200 -42.97 -43.45 15.05
CA GLN A 200 -42.48 -42.89 16.31
C GLN A 200 -40.95 -42.80 16.33
N ALA A 201 -40.26 -43.82 15.81
CA ALA A 201 -38.81 -43.80 15.63
C ALA A 201 -38.37 -42.65 14.70
N ALA A 202 -39.04 -42.47 13.56
CA ALA A 202 -38.73 -41.40 12.61
C ALA A 202 -39.02 -40.00 13.17
N GLU A 203 -40.13 -39.83 13.90
CA GLU A 203 -40.50 -38.57 14.53
C GLU A 203 -39.51 -38.17 15.63
N SER A 204 -39.05 -39.13 16.45
CA SER A 204 -38.01 -38.89 17.45
C SER A 204 -36.66 -38.51 16.82
N ALA A 205 -36.29 -39.14 15.69
CA ALA A 205 -35.06 -38.84 14.96
C ALA A 205 -35.11 -37.45 14.27
N MET A 206 -36.27 -37.06 13.75
CA MET A 206 -36.50 -35.71 13.20
C MET A 206 -36.49 -34.63 14.30
N ALA A 207 -37.10 -34.91 15.46
CA ALA A 207 -37.08 -33.99 16.60
C ALA A 207 -35.66 -33.77 17.15
N ALA A 208 -34.83 -34.83 17.19
CA ALA A 208 -33.42 -34.72 17.57
C ALA A 208 -32.58 -33.92 16.55
N ALA A 209 -32.87 -34.07 15.25
CA ALA A 209 -32.18 -33.33 14.19
C ALA A 209 -32.62 -31.85 14.07
N ALA A 210 -33.84 -31.51 14.51
CA ALA A 210 -34.38 -30.16 14.48
C ALA A 210 -33.77 -29.22 15.54
N LEU A 211 -33.03 -29.73 16.51
CA LEU A 211 -32.29 -28.94 17.50
C LEU A 211 -31.03 -28.34 16.83
N ALA A 212 -31.24 -27.33 15.99
CA ALA A 212 -30.19 -26.70 15.20
C ALA A 212 -29.08 -26.09 16.08
N PRO A 213 -27.79 -26.29 15.76
CA PRO A 213 -26.70 -25.67 16.50
C PRO A 213 -26.69 -24.15 16.28
N ALA A 214 -26.33 -23.42 17.34
CA ALA A 214 -26.34 -21.97 17.37
C ALA A 214 -25.49 -21.35 16.24
N PRO A 215 -25.90 -20.19 15.67
CA PRO A 215 -25.15 -19.52 14.63
C PRO A 215 -23.78 -19.03 15.15
N VAL A 216 -22.73 -19.23 14.34
CA VAL A 216 -21.38 -18.74 14.64
C VAL A 216 -21.40 -17.20 14.66
N THR A 217 -21.25 -16.61 15.85
CA THR A 217 -21.18 -15.17 16.03
C THR A 217 -19.91 -14.60 15.40
N LYS A 218 -20.03 -13.43 14.76
CA LYS A 218 -18.87 -12.73 14.19
C LYS A 218 -17.95 -12.27 15.33
N ALA A 219 -16.65 -12.39 15.12
CA ALA A 219 -15.65 -11.98 16.11
C ALA A 219 -15.74 -10.47 16.37
N GLU A 220 -15.99 -10.08 17.62
CA GLU A 220 -16.02 -8.68 18.03
C GLU A 220 -14.60 -8.09 18.10
N PRO A 221 -14.41 -6.79 17.82
CA PRO A 221 -13.13 -6.12 17.97
C PRO A 221 -12.64 -6.16 19.43
N ILE A 222 -11.36 -6.45 19.62
CA ILE A 222 -10.74 -6.51 20.95
C ILE A 222 -10.32 -5.09 21.34
N ARG A 223 -10.74 -4.63 22.53
CA ARG A 223 -10.35 -3.33 23.08
C ARG A 223 -9.29 -3.51 24.19
N SER A 224 -8.30 -2.64 24.20
CA SER A 224 -7.33 -2.52 25.29
C SER A 224 -7.80 -1.50 26.33
N ASP A 225 -7.23 -1.59 27.52
CA ASP A 225 -7.49 -0.66 28.64
C ASP A 225 -7.08 0.79 28.29
N ASP A 226 -6.06 0.95 27.44
CA ASP A 226 -5.61 2.25 26.91
C ASP A 226 -6.51 2.80 25.78
N GLY A 227 -7.72 2.26 25.59
CA GLY A 227 -8.68 2.74 24.57
C GLY A 227 -8.41 2.30 23.13
N ALA A 228 -7.27 1.66 22.84
CA ALA A 228 -6.98 1.13 21.51
C ALA A 228 -7.90 -0.04 21.14
N THR A 229 -8.37 -0.09 19.88
CA THR A 229 -9.18 -1.19 19.36
C THR A 229 -8.41 -1.91 18.25
N VAL A 230 -8.27 -3.23 18.36
CA VAL A 230 -7.62 -4.07 17.34
C VAL A 230 -8.68 -4.87 16.61
N SER A 231 -8.72 -4.70 15.28
CA SER A 231 -9.58 -5.47 14.37
C SER A 231 -8.74 -6.18 13.32
N THR A 232 -9.13 -7.39 12.96
CA THR A 232 -8.47 -8.17 11.91
C THR A 232 -9.03 -7.78 10.54
N LYS A 233 -8.14 -7.54 9.56
CA LYS A 233 -8.50 -7.28 8.17
C LYS A 233 -7.94 -8.39 7.29
N THR A 234 -8.77 -8.92 6.40
CA THR A 234 -8.30 -9.83 5.34
C THR A 234 -7.58 -9.00 4.28
N VAL A 235 -6.31 -9.31 4.05
CA VAL A 235 -5.49 -8.69 3.00
C VAL A 235 -5.19 -9.74 1.94
N TRP A 236 -5.54 -9.43 0.70
CA TRP A 236 -5.27 -10.29 -0.45
C TRP A 236 -3.92 -9.92 -1.05
N SER A 237 -2.99 -10.87 -1.08
CA SER A 237 -1.71 -10.75 -1.80
C SER A 237 -1.80 -11.49 -3.13
N SER A 238 -1.03 -11.06 -4.13
CA SER A 238 -0.95 -11.72 -5.43
C SER A 238 0.52 -11.91 -5.83
N ALA A 239 0.81 -13.01 -6.52
CA ALA A 239 2.09 -13.29 -7.15
C ALA A 239 1.84 -13.53 -8.64
N VAL A 240 2.67 -12.92 -9.50
CA VAL A 240 2.56 -13.10 -10.96
C VAL A 240 3.41 -14.29 -11.36
N GLU A 241 2.77 -15.38 -11.77
CA GLU A 241 3.45 -16.59 -12.25
C GLU A 241 3.83 -16.49 -13.73
N ASP A 242 2.98 -15.88 -14.56
CA ASP A 242 3.16 -15.71 -16.00
C ASP A 242 2.93 -14.26 -16.41
N TYR A 243 4.03 -13.56 -16.73
CA TYR A 243 4.02 -12.16 -17.12
C TYR A 243 3.27 -11.90 -18.43
N ALA A 244 3.30 -12.82 -19.39
CA ALA A 244 2.63 -12.62 -20.68
C ALA A 244 1.10 -12.67 -20.52
N LYS A 245 0.61 -13.60 -19.69
CA LYS A 245 -0.83 -13.67 -19.35
C LYS A 245 -1.26 -12.51 -18.46
N ALA A 246 -0.47 -12.17 -17.44
CA ALA A 246 -0.77 -11.04 -16.56
C ALA A 246 -0.83 -9.72 -17.36
N PHE A 247 0.12 -9.49 -18.26
CA PHE A 247 0.13 -8.31 -19.13
C PHE A 247 -1.16 -8.21 -19.97
N LYS A 248 -1.65 -9.31 -20.53
CA LYS A 248 -2.92 -9.28 -21.29
C LYS A 248 -4.11 -8.81 -20.47
N ALA A 249 -4.13 -9.13 -19.16
CA ALA A 249 -5.18 -8.70 -18.24
C ALA A 249 -5.04 -7.21 -17.84
N VAL A 250 -3.82 -6.69 -17.74
CA VAL A 250 -3.56 -5.31 -17.25
C VAL A 250 -3.15 -4.31 -18.34
N LYS A 251 -3.07 -4.70 -19.61
CA LYS A 251 -2.59 -3.85 -20.73
C LYS A 251 -3.33 -2.52 -20.90
N THR A 252 -4.55 -2.42 -20.39
CA THR A 252 -5.37 -1.20 -20.46
C THR A 252 -5.06 -0.20 -19.35
N ASP A 253 -4.33 -0.62 -18.32
CA ASP A 253 -3.96 0.21 -17.19
C ASP A 253 -3.04 1.38 -17.61
N PRO A 254 -3.30 2.62 -17.16
CA PRO A 254 -2.48 3.78 -17.51
C PRO A 254 -1.00 3.63 -17.18
N LYS A 255 -0.64 3.05 -16.03
CA LYS A 255 0.77 2.92 -15.62
C LYS A 255 1.53 1.93 -16.48
N VAL A 256 0.83 0.91 -16.99
CA VAL A 256 1.41 -0.05 -17.93
C VAL A 256 1.73 0.64 -19.26
N LYS A 257 0.88 1.54 -19.74
CA LYS A 257 1.13 2.34 -20.96
C LYS A 257 2.33 3.28 -20.77
N GLU A 258 2.37 4.03 -19.67
CA GLU A 258 3.51 4.90 -19.33
C GLU A 258 4.83 4.12 -19.28
N ALA A 259 4.82 2.93 -18.70
CA ALA A 259 6.00 2.06 -18.64
C ALA A 259 6.46 1.60 -20.03
N ILE A 260 5.53 1.29 -20.94
CA ILE A 260 5.82 0.94 -22.33
C ILE A 260 6.41 2.14 -23.07
N GLU A 261 5.79 3.32 -22.98
CA GLU A 261 6.28 4.55 -23.61
C GLU A 261 7.69 4.91 -23.15
N ALA A 262 7.95 4.82 -21.84
CA ALA A 262 9.28 5.03 -21.27
C ALA A 262 10.30 4.00 -21.78
N ALA A 263 9.90 2.73 -21.93
CA ALA A 263 10.77 1.69 -22.48
C ALA A 263 11.09 1.92 -23.96
N VAL A 264 10.10 2.28 -24.78
CA VAL A 264 10.27 2.63 -26.20
C VAL A 264 11.18 3.84 -26.34
N ALA A 265 10.96 4.91 -25.57
CA ALA A 265 11.80 6.10 -25.62
C ALA A 265 13.27 5.81 -25.30
N ARG A 266 13.55 4.91 -24.34
CA ARG A 266 14.92 4.45 -24.05
C ARG A 266 15.53 3.70 -25.24
N GLN A 267 14.78 2.81 -25.90
CA GLN A 267 15.26 2.08 -27.08
C GLN A 267 15.56 3.01 -28.26
N VAL A 268 14.71 4.02 -28.50
CA VAL A 268 14.94 5.03 -29.54
C VAL A 268 16.19 5.85 -29.25
N ARG A 269 16.41 6.25 -27.99
CA ARG A 269 17.66 6.93 -27.57
C ARG A 269 18.90 6.05 -27.71
N ALA A 270 18.76 4.74 -27.49
CA ALA A 270 19.84 3.77 -27.69
C ALA A 270 20.15 3.49 -29.18
N GLY A 271 19.31 3.97 -30.10
CA GLY A 271 19.55 3.90 -31.55
C GLY A 271 18.57 3.02 -32.32
N SER A 272 17.55 2.43 -31.68
CA SER A 272 16.50 1.68 -32.40
C SER A 272 15.65 2.65 -33.22
N ARG A 273 15.62 2.47 -34.55
CA ARG A 273 14.86 3.33 -35.47
C ARG A 273 13.60 2.67 -36.03
N GLU A 274 13.47 1.36 -35.84
CA GLU A 274 12.29 0.58 -36.19
C GLU A 274 11.86 -0.22 -34.97
N ILE A 275 10.68 0.10 -34.43
CA ILE A 275 10.04 -0.63 -33.34
C ILE A 275 8.61 -0.94 -33.79
N PRO A 276 8.20 -2.22 -33.86
CA PRO A 276 6.84 -2.59 -34.27
C PRO A 276 5.79 -1.86 -33.43
N GLY A 277 4.86 -1.16 -34.10
CA GLY A 277 3.80 -0.40 -33.45
C GLY A 277 4.18 1.03 -33.03
N CYS A 278 5.41 1.48 -33.26
CA CYS A 278 5.84 2.85 -32.96
C CYS A 278 6.26 3.58 -34.25
N ARG A 279 5.86 4.85 -34.39
CA ARG A 279 6.35 5.74 -35.45
C ARG A 279 7.53 6.55 -34.90
N ILE A 280 8.68 6.48 -35.56
CA ILE A 280 9.90 7.19 -35.18
C ILE A 280 10.28 8.13 -36.33
N TRP A 281 10.58 9.41 -36.05
CA TRP A 281 10.98 10.40 -37.05
C TRP A 281 12.17 11.24 -36.57
N PRO A 282 13.04 11.71 -37.48
CA PRO A 282 14.15 12.58 -37.13
C PRO A 282 13.69 14.03 -36.91
N THR A 283 14.23 14.67 -35.88
CA THR A 283 14.13 16.12 -35.65
C THR A 283 15.54 16.68 -35.51
N GLN A 284 15.86 17.75 -36.24
CA GLN A 284 17.15 18.43 -36.12
C GLN A 284 17.10 19.42 -34.96
N GLN A 285 18.13 19.41 -34.11
CA GLN A 285 18.27 20.31 -32.98
C GLN A 285 19.71 20.82 -32.94
N ALA A 286 19.89 22.13 -32.78
CA ALA A 286 21.21 22.72 -32.61
C ALA A 286 21.81 22.28 -31.26
N VAL A 287 23.04 21.75 -31.31
CA VAL A 287 23.79 21.35 -30.12
C VAL A 287 25.11 22.12 -30.14
N ALA A 288 25.20 23.19 -29.36
CA ALA A 288 26.49 23.71 -28.95
C ALA A 288 27.17 22.63 -28.09
N ARG A 289 28.46 22.39 -28.25
CA ARG A 289 29.27 21.55 -27.34
C ARG A 289 30.21 22.45 -26.58
#